data_AF-A0A8S0VSH9-F1
#
_entry.id   AF-A0A8S0VSH9-F1
#
_cell.length_a   1.000
_cell.length_b   1.000
_cell.length_c   1.000
_cell.angle_alpha   90.00
_cell.angle_beta   90.00
_cell.angle_gamma   90.00
#
_symmetry.space_group_name_H-M   'P 1'
#
loop_
_entity.id
_entity.type
_entity.pdbx_description
1 polymer ?
#
loop_
_entity_poly.entity_id
_entity_poly.type
_entity_poly.pdbx_seq_one_letter_code
_entity_poly.pdbx_strand_id
1 'polypeptide(L)'
;MFVFTHQNLMNGIFDHAIARRNGNQYFLVLSRVYGLAPYREISHLNVSTPQSSTPLPLSNEGRPCIWLDCSTDRSDFIPLQNPSIVTALLNAQPKPIIKLCGLTRRISPPTGTDRYSKSEEIEVEKVELLLSEDELVHSCYYCGELEMDGSEHFERIGGKGYNSTYGCAECMSTPWISRAVFEVAKCWDNKQ
;
A
#
# COMPACT_ATOMS: atom_id res chain seq x y z
N MET A 1 -11.72 6.47 -10.64
CA MET A 1 -11.83 7.64 -9.74
C MET A 1 -11.37 7.16 -8.38
N PHE A 2 -10.21 7.61 -7.92
CA PHE A 2 -9.65 7.16 -6.65
C PHE A 2 -10.58 7.58 -5.51
N VAL A 3 -10.80 6.69 -4.55
CA VAL A 3 -11.54 7.02 -3.34
C VAL A 3 -10.60 7.77 -2.42
N PHE A 4 -10.62 9.09 -2.54
CA PHE A 4 -9.92 9.96 -1.62
C PHE A 4 -10.70 10.06 -0.34
N THR A 5 -10.05 9.79 0.77
CA THR A 5 -10.69 9.90 2.06
C THR A 5 -10.16 11.09 2.82
N HIS A 6 -11.08 11.96 3.22
CA HIS A 6 -10.80 13.09 4.09
C HIS A 6 -10.77 12.59 5.53
N GLN A 7 -9.58 12.45 6.12
CA GLN A 7 -9.43 12.52 7.57
C GLN A 7 -8.16 13.27 7.94
N ASN A 8 -8.27 13.95 9.08
CA ASN A 8 -7.24 14.75 9.71
C ASN A 8 -6.20 13.82 10.38
N LEU A 9 -5.51 13.01 9.58
CA LEU A 9 -4.56 12.00 10.06
C LEU A 9 -3.31 12.63 10.68
N MET A 10 -3.06 13.93 10.44
CA MET A 10 -1.86 14.66 10.87
C MET A 10 -2.11 16.18 11.01
N ASN A 11 -3.15 16.62 11.73
CA ASN A 11 -3.47 18.05 11.95
C ASN A 11 -3.64 18.92 10.67
N GLY A 12 -3.83 18.31 9.50
CA GLY A 12 -4.26 18.93 8.24
C GLY A 12 -5.24 18.04 7.45
N ILE A 13 -6.09 18.68 6.64
CA ILE A 13 -6.99 18.01 5.70
C ILE A 13 -6.17 17.58 4.48
N PHE A 14 -5.55 16.41 4.56
CA PHE A 14 -4.88 15.79 3.41
C PHE A 14 -5.75 14.66 2.87
N ASP A 15 -5.81 14.56 1.55
CA ASP A 15 -6.53 13.51 0.84
C ASP A 15 -5.60 12.30 0.74
N HIS A 16 -6.02 11.21 1.36
CA HIS A 16 -5.24 9.96 1.38
C HIS A 16 -5.83 8.95 0.40
N ALA A 17 -4.99 8.06 -0.10
CA ALA A 17 -5.39 6.92 -0.91
C ALA A 17 -4.60 5.67 -0.48
N ILE A 18 -5.10 4.49 -0.87
CA ILE A 18 -4.35 3.25 -0.75
C ILE A 18 -3.75 2.92 -2.10
N ALA A 19 -2.43 2.75 -2.13
CA ALA A 19 -1.72 2.24 -3.29
C ALA A 19 -1.44 0.74 -3.15
N ARG A 20 -1.40 0.05 -4.28
CA ARG A 20 -0.96 -1.34 -4.37
C ARG A 20 0.29 -1.44 -5.22
N ARG A 21 1.31 -2.09 -4.67
CA ARG A 21 2.52 -2.49 -5.38
C ARG A 21 2.51 -4.01 -5.63
N ASN A 22 3.33 -4.43 -6.58
CA ASN A 22 3.59 -5.85 -6.84
C ASN A 22 3.96 -6.61 -5.56
N GLY A 23 3.67 -7.92 -5.53
CA GLY A 23 3.89 -8.75 -4.33
C GLY A 23 2.85 -8.51 -3.23
N ASN A 24 1.67 -7.98 -3.60
CA ASN A 24 0.54 -7.76 -2.69
C ASN A 24 0.85 -6.85 -1.50
N GLN A 25 1.70 -5.85 -1.72
CA GLN A 25 2.03 -4.84 -0.72
C GLN A 25 1.09 -3.64 -0.87
N TYR A 26 0.56 -3.16 0.24
CA TYR A 26 -0.36 -2.03 0.30
C TYR A 26 0.27 -0.88 1.07
N PHE A 27 0.01 0.34 0.59
CA PHE A 27 0.63 1.55 1.10
C PHE A 27 -0.44 2.61 1.31
N LEU A 28 -0.34 3.36 2.40
CA LEU A 28 -1.01 4.63 2.56
C LEU A 28 -0.19 5.70 1.84
N VAL A 29 -0.81 6.43 0.93
CA VAL A 29 -0.15 7.45 0.12
C VAL A 29 -0.92 8.77 0.14
N LEU A 30 -0.21 9.88 -0.05
CA LEU A 30 -0.84 11.15 -0.38
C LEU A 30 -1.39 11.06 -1.81
N SER A 31 -2.68 11.37 -1.96
CA SER A 31 -3.34 11.37 -3.27
C SER A 31 -2.86 12.48 -4.21
N ARG A 32 -2.30 13.55 -3.63
CA ARG A 32 -1.87 14.75 -4.35
C ARG A 32 -0.45 15.13 -3.94
N VAL A 33 0.22 15.87 -4.82
CA VAL A 33 1.47 16.56 -4.44
C VAL A 33 1.10 17.67 -3.47
N TYR A 34 1.38 17.46 -2.19
CA TYR A 34 1.32 18.53 -1.19
C TYR A 34 2.73 19.11 -1.00
N GLY A 35 3.03 20.19 -1.72
CA GLY A 35 4.26 20.97 -1.54
C GLY A 35 5.57 20.23 -1.87
N LEU A 36 6.61 20.47 -1.05
CA LEU A 36 7.98 19.91 -1.19
C LEU A 36 8.14 18.52 -0.54
N ALA A 37 7.04 17.79 -0.27
CA ALA A 37 7.13 16.49 0.37
C ALA A 37 7.99 15.54 -0.49
N PRO A 38 9.15 15.07 0.02
CA PRO A 38 10.10 14.29 -0.79
C PRO A 38 9.54 12.90 -1.14
N TYR A 39 8.55 12.40 -0.40
CA TYR A 39 7.97 11.09 -0.59
C TYR A 39 6.44 11.14 -0.44
N ARG A 40 5.73 10.42 -1.31
CA ARG A 40 4.26 10.27 -1.27
C ARG A 40 3.81 9.08 -0.44
N GLU A 41 4.70 8.12 -0.21
CA GLU A 41 4.45 6.96 0.65
C GLU A 41 4.51 7.39 2.11
N ILE A 42 3.40 7.23 2.82
CA ILE A 42 3.28 7.59 4.23
C ILE A 42 3.55 6.38 5.11
N SER A 43 2.93 5.24 4.79
CA SER A 43 3.09 4.01 5.56
C SER A 43 2.81 2.76 4.73
N HIS A 44 3.51 1.67 5.03
CA HIS A 44 3.18 0.35 4.52
C HIS A 44 2.13 -0.27 5.44
N LEU A 45 1.07 -0.87 4.87
CA LEU A 45 -0.11 -1.32 5.61
C LEU A 45 -0.12 -2.81 5.98
N ASN A 46 0.74 -3.62 5.35
CA ASN A 46 0.80 -5.07 5.59
C ASN A 46 2.24 -5.58 5.68
N VAL A 47 3.08 -4.88 6.44
CA VAL A 47 4.54 -5.12 6.55
C VAL A 47 4.87 -6.57 6.93
N SER A 48 4.04 -7.18 7.78
CA SER A 48 4.21 -8.57 8.24
C SER A 48 3.82 -9.61 7.21
N THR A 49 3.34 -9.21 6.03
CA THR A 49 3.01 -10.10 4.92
C THR A 49 4.19 -10.16 3.97
N PRO A 50 4.89 -11.31 3.85
CA PRO A 50 6.00 -11.46 2.92
C PRO A 50 5.56 -11.21 1.48
N GLN A 51 6.38 -10.52 0.68
CA GLN A 51 6.09 -10.27 -0.74
C GLN A 51 5.93 -11.57 -1.56
N SER A 52 6.58 -12.65 -1.10
CA SER A 52 6.49 -14.00 -1.68
C SER A 52 5.18 -14.73 -1.35
N SER A 53 4.36 -14.22 -0.43
CA SER A 53 3.06 -14.81 -0.07
C SER A 53 1.96 -14.38 -1.04
N THR A 54 2.10 -14.81 -2.29
CA THR A 54 1.07 -14.68 -3.34
C THR A 54 0.39 -16.03 -3.58
N PRO A 55 -0.95 -16.10 -3.65
CA PRO A 55 -1.92 -14.99 -3.58
C PRO A 55 -2.37 -14.67 -2.14
N LEU A 56 -2.80 -13.42 -1.90
CA LEU A 56 -3.47 -13.03 -0.67
C LEU A 56 -4.82 -13.77 -0.52
N PRO A 57 -5.24 -14.08 0.71
CA PRO A 57 -6.59 -14.60 0.94
C PRO A 57 -7.62 -13.55 0.53
N LEU A 58 -8.60 -13.97 -0.27
CA LEU A 58 -9.74 -13.14 -0.66
C LEU A 58 -10.94 -13.44 0.23
N SER A 59 -11.78 -12.43 0.44
CA SER A 59 -13.09 -12.60 1.07
C SER A 59 -14.05 -13.34 0.13
N ASN A 60 -15.24 -13.69 0.63
CA ASN A 60 -16.30 -14.29 -0.18
C ASN A 60 -16.75 -13.38 -1.33
N GLU A 61 -16.53 -12.07 -1.23
CA GLU A 61 -16.79 -11.09 -2.29
C GLU A 61 -15.59 -10.88 -3.22
N GLY A 62 -14.53 -11.67 -3.07
CA GLY A 62 -13.32 -11.58 -3.89
C GLY A 62 -12.41 -10.40 -3.53
N ARG A 63 -12.55 -9.80 -2.35
CA ARG A 63 -11.76 -8.64 -1.91
C ARG A 63 -10.53 -9.05 -1.08
N PRO A 64 -9.41 -8.32 -1.13
CA PRO A 64 -8.22 -8.69 -0.38
C PRO A 64 -8.45 -8.62 1.13
N CYS A 65 -8.08 -9.70 1.82
CA CYS A 65 -7.97 -9.70 3.26
C CYS A 65 -6.49 -9.57 3.66
N ILE A 66 -6.16 -8.52 4.40
CA ILE A 66 -4.81 -8.28 4.88
C ILE A 66 -4.79 -8.25 6.40
N TRP A 67 -3.63 -8.53 6.97
CA TRP A 67 -3.36 -8.19 8.36
C TRP A 67 -2.84 -6.77 8.37
N LEU A 68 -3.54 -5.88 9.06
CA LEU A 68 -3.24 -4.46 9.06
C LEU A 68 -2.17 -4.17 10.12
N ASP A 69 -0.93 -4.07 9.67
CA ASP A 69 0.22 -3.74 10.49
C ASP A 69 1.03 -2.65 9.81
N CYS A 70 1.05 -1.46 10.42
CA CYS A 70 1.58 -0.27 9.77
C CYS A 70 3.06 -0.06 10.13
N SER A 71 3.85 0.41 9.16
CA SER A 71 5.25 0.82 9.44
C SER A 71 5.33 2.01 10.40
N THR A 72 4.33 2.89 10.41
CA THR A 72 4.27 4.05 11.31
C THR A 72 3.92 3.66 12.74
N ASP A 73 3.10 2.61 12.94
CA ASP A 73 2.78 2.07 14.27
C ASP A 73 4.03 1.47 14.95
N ARG A 74 5.10 1.24 14.18
CA ARG A 74 6.38 0.68 14.63
C ARG A 74 7.49 1.72 14.79
N SER A 75 7.22 2.98 14.44
CA SER A 75 8.22 4.04 14.44
C SER A 75 8.06 4.92 15.68
N ASP A 76 9.12 5.03 16.49
CA ASP A 76 9.19 5.95 17.64
C ASP A 76 9.18 7.43 17.21
N PHE A 77 9.35 7.72 15.91
CA PHE A 77 9.57 9.08 15.42
C PHE A 77 8.30 9.92 15.32
N ILE A 78 7.12 9.30 15.37
CA ILE A 78 5.86 10.01 15.24
C ILE A 78 4.96 9.60 16.39
N PRO A 79 4.83 10.44 17.43
CA PRO A 79 3.71 10.30 18.35
C PRO A 79 2.47 10.68 17.55
N LEU A 80 1.88 9.71 16.84
CA LEU A 80 0.55 9.82 16.27
C LEU A 80 -0.40 10.04 17.45
N GLN A 81 -0.65 11.31 17.77
CA GLN A 81 -1.81 11.68 18.56
C GLN A 81 -3.02 11.11 17.83
N ASN A 82 -3.80 10.29 18.55
CA ASN A 82 -5.04 9.64 18.13
C ASN A 82 -5.80 10.39 17.00
N PRO A 83 -6.36 9.67 16.02
CA PRO A 83 -6.68 8.23 16.06
C PRO A 83 -5.69 7.31 15.32
N SER A 84 -5.68 6.01 15.69
CA SER A 84 -4.90 4.98 14.99
C SER A 84 -5.28 4.87 13.50
N ILE A 85 -4.36 4.40 12.65
CA ILE A 85 -4.62 4.23 11.20
C ILE A 85 -5.84 3.35 10.96
N VAL A 86 -6.03 2.29 11.74
CA VAL A 86 -7.22 1.43 11.67
C VAL A 86 -8.50 2.24 11.88
N THR A 87 -8.54 3.04 12.95
CA THR A 87 -9.69 3.89 13.27
C THR A 87 -9.94 4.91 12.17
N ALA A 88 -8.88 5.47 11.58
CA ALA A 88 -9.00 6.43 10.49
C ALA A 88 -9.57 5.79 9.21
N LEU A 89 -9.10 4.59 8.84
CA LEU A 89 -9.57 3.86 7.67
C LEU A 89 -11.02 3.36 7.83
N LEU A 90 -11.43 3.01 9.05
CA LEU A 90 -12.82 2.64 9.37
C LEU A 90 -13.78 3.82 9.26
N ASN A 91 -13.34 5.00 9.72
CA ASN A 91 -14.15 6.22 9.74
C ASN A 91 -13.95 7.11 8.50
N ALA A 92 -13.26 6.59 7.50
CA ALA A 92 -12.97 7.26 6.25
C ALA A 92 -14.27 7.63 5.52
N GLN A 93 -14.29 8.80 4.89
CA GLN A 93 -15.44 9.33 4.14
C GLN A 93 -15.09 9.47 2.66
N PRO A 94 -16.03 9.27 1.71
CA PRO A 94 -17.48 9.10 1.91
C PRO A 94 -17.91 7.68 2.29
N LYS A 95 -17.00 6.70 2.23
CA LYS A 95 -17.26 5.31 2.62
C LYS A 95 -16.06 4.74 3.40
N PRO A 96 -16.30 3.78 4.31
CA PRO A 96 -15.22 3.04 4.96
C PRO A 96 -14.30 2.39 3.91
N ILE A 97 -12.99 2.45 4.15
CA ILE A 97 -11.99 1.80 3.28
C ILE A 97 -11.80 0.34 3.68
N ILE A 98 -11.97 0.03 4.96
CA ILE A 98 -11.75 -1.31 5.51
C ILE A 98 -12.97 -1.80 6.27
N LYS A 99 -13.06 -3.12 6.42
CA LYS A 99 -14.01 -3.80 7.31
C LYS A 99 -13.24 -4.78 8.19
N LEU A 100 -13.50 -4.74 9.50
CA LEU A 100 -12.90 -5.69 10.45
C LEU A 100 -13.46 -7.09 10.20
N CYS A 101 -12.57 -8.09 10.16
CA CYS A 101 -12.97 -9.49 10.07
C CYS A 101 -13.16 -10.16 11.44
N GLY A 102 -12.87 -9.46 12.54
CA GLY A 102 -12.96 -9.99 13.91
C GLY A 102 -11.86 -10.99 14.29
N LEU A 103 -10.81 -11.11 13.47
CA LEU A 103 -9.64 -11.94 13.77
C LEU A 103 -8.47 -11.06 14.16
N THR A 104 -7.79 -11.42 15.25
CA THR A 104 -6.54 -10.78 15.66
C THR A 104 -5.41 -11.81 15.65
N ARG A 105 -4.17 -11.34 15.48
CA ARG A 105 -2.97 -12.15 15.64
C ARG A 105 -1.89 -11.33 16.32
N ARG A 106 -1.02 -11.99 17.08
CA ARG A 106 0.21 -11.37 17.55
C ARG A 106 1.32 -11.59 16.54
N ILE A 107 2.03 -10.54 16.22
CA ILE A 107 3.20 -10.59 15.36
C ILE A 107 4.40 -10.04 16.10
N SER A 108 5.52 -10.74 15.97
CA SER A 108 6.82 -10.20 16.35
C SER A 108 7.30 -9.25 15.24
N PRO A 109 7.97 -8.15 15.58
CA PRO A 109 8.56 -7.27 14.57
C PRO A 109 9.56 -8.06 13.71
N PRO A 110 9.67 -7.76 12.40
CA PRO A 110 10.64 -8.42 11.54
C PRO A 110 12.05 -8.23 12.11
N THR A 111 12.75 -9.35 12.32
CA THR A 111 14.11 -9.37 12.84
C THR A 111 15.06 -8.85 11.77
N GLY A 112 15.47 -7.58 11.90
CA GLY A 112 16.47 -6.97 11.05
C GLY A 112 16.07 -5.57 10.60
N THR A 113 17.02 -4.64 10.72
CA THR A 113 16.96 -3.24 10.27
C THR A 113 16.01 -2.30 11.01
N ASP A 114 16.13 -2.18 12.34
CA ASP A 114 16.48 -0.86 12.92
C ASP A 114 16.73 -0.94 14.43
N ARG A 115 17.70 -0.15 14.90
CA ARG A 115 18.19 -0.11 16.30
C ARG A 115 17.21 0.52 17.31
N TYR A 116 15.97 0.80 16.89
CA TYR A 116 14.95 1.50 17.65
C TYR A 116 13.55 0.87 17.51
N SER A 117 13.47 -0.43 17.25
CA SER A 117 12.19 -1.14 17.31
C SER A 117 11.98 -1.69 18.71
N LYS A 118 10.95 -1.22 19.40
CA LYS A 118 10.48 -1.86 20.64
C LYS A 118 10.11 -3.29 20.29
N SER A 119 10.82 -4.26 20.87
CA SER A 119 10.62 -5.71 20.67
C SER A 119 9.32 -6.23 21.30
N GLU A 120 8.25 -5.46 21.28
CA GLU A 120 6.95 -5.86 21.82
C GLU A 120 6.14 -6.55 20.73
N GLU A 121 5.52 -7.67 21.08
CA GLU A 121 4.52 -8.31 20.22
C GLU A 121 3.38 -7.32 19.96
N ILE A 122 3.12 -7.04 18.69
CA ILE A 122 2.02 -6.16 18.29
C ILE A 122 0.82 -7.05 17.96
N GLU A 123 -0.32 -6.74 18.58
CA GLU A 123 -1.60 -7.34 18.17
C GLU A 123 -2.11 -6.60 16.93
N VAL A 124 -2.36 -7.35 15.86
CA VAL A 124 -2.79 -6.82 14.58
C VAL A 124 -4.09 -7.45 14.14
N GLU A 125 -4.94 -6.65 13.51
CA GLU A 125 -6.29 -7.04 13.11
C GLU A 125 -6.32 -7.47 11.65
N LYS A 126 -7.12 -8.50 11.36
CA LYS A 126 -7.43 -8.88 9.98
C LYS A 126 -8.54 -7.98 9.47
N VAL A 127 -8.29 -7.36 8.33
CA VAL A 127 -9.21 -6.45 7.67
C VAL A 127 -9.46 -6.86 6.23
N GLU A 128 -10.67 -6.65 5.77
CA GLU A 128 -11.07 -6.73 4.37
C GLU A 128 -10.97 -5.32 3.76
N LEU A 129 -10.22 -5.19 2.67
CA LEU A 129 -10.19 -3.94 1.90
C LEU A 129 -11.49 -3.82 1.09
N LEU A 130 -12.21 -2.72 1.27
CA LEU A 130 -13.48 -2.47 0.59
C LEU A 130 -13.33 -1.75 -0.75
N LEU A 131 -12.11 -1.32 -1.09
CA LEU A 131 -11.79 -0.69 -2.37
C LEU A 131 -11.72 -1.75 -3.47
N SER A 132 -12.36 -1.47 -4.61
CA SER A 132 -12.14 -2.25 -5.82
C SER A 132 -10.72 -2.03 -6.35
N GLU A 133 -10.30 -2.87 -7.28
CA GLU A 133 -8.98 -2.73 -7.87
C GLU A 133 -8.78 -1.38 -8.57
N ASP A 134 -9.77 -0.92 -9.33
CA ASP A 134 -9.76 0.37 -10.03
C ASP A 134 -9.84 1.60 -9.10
N GLU A 135 -10.14 1.38 -7.81
CA GLU A 135 -10.17 2.43 -6.78
C GLU A 135 -8.82 2.60 -6.07
N LEU A 136 -7.89 1.67 -6.25
CA LEU A 136 -6.54 1.72 -5.70
C LEU A 136 -5.62 2.57 -6.59
N VAL A 137 -4.66 3.24 -5.96
CA VAL A 137 -3.56 3.88 -6.69
C VAL A 137 -2.62 2.80 -7.23
N HIS A 138 -2.34 2.83 -8.52
CA HIS A 138 -1.45 1.86 -9.15
C HIS A 138 0.01 2.29 -9.04
N SER A 139 0.88 1.32 -8.77
CA SER A 139 2.34 1.50 -8.87
C SER A 139 2.84 0.92 -10.19
N CYS A 140 3.70 1.67 -10.88
CA CYS A 140 4.33 1.23 -12.12
C CYS A 140 5.16 -0.01 -11.86
N TYR A 141 4.89 -1.07 -12.63
CA TYR A 141 5.56 -2.35 -12.55
C TYR A 141 7.07 -2.22 -12.79
N TYR A 142 7.53 -1.24 -13.55
CA TYR A 142 8.95 -1.08 -13.87
C TYR A 142 9.66 -0.17 -12.86
N CYS A 143 9.31 1.12 -12.83
CA CYS A 143 9.99 2.11 -11.99
C CYS A 143 9.44 2.25 -10.56
N GLY A 144 8.28 1.69 -10.24
CA GLY A 144 7.67 1.80 -8.92
C GLY A 144 6.93 3.11 -8.64
N GLU A 145 6.96 4.07 -9.58
CA GLU A 145 6.23 5.34 -9.51
C GLU A 145 4.74 5.12 -9.25
N LEU A 146 4.12 6.05 -8.53
CA LEU A 146 2.70 5.99 -8.18
C LEU A 146 1.87 6.83 -9.16
N GLU A 147 0.75 6.27 -9.59
CA GLU A 147 -0.24 6.97 -10.42
C GLU A 147 -0.74 8.25 -9.72
N MET A 148 -0.95 9.31 -10.49
CA MET A 148 -1.34 10.62 -9.96
C MET A 148 -2.78 10.96 -10.31
N ASP A 149 -3.47 11.67 -9.41
CA ASP A 149 -4.72 12.34 -9.75
C ASP A 149 -4.46 13.35 -10.87
N GLY A 150 -5.14 13.19 -12.01
CA GLY A 150 -5.00 14.07 -13.18
C GLY A 150 -3.90 13.72 -14.18
N SER A 151 -3.13 12.64 -13.99
CA SER A 151 -2.26 12.09 -15.04
C SER A 151 -3.01 11.11 -15.94
N GLU A 152 -2.46 10.80 -17.11
CA GLU A 152 -2.95 9.66 -17.89
C GLU A 152 -2.89 8.39 -17.02
N HIS A 153 -3.99 7.62 -17.06
CA HIS A 153 -4.07 6.40 -16.30
C HIS A 153 -2.97 5.42 -16.73
N PHE A 154 -2.38 4.72 -15.77
CA PHE A 154 -1.36 3.73 -16.10
C PHE A 154 -1.97 2.61 -16.94
N GLU A 155 -1.24 2.15 -17.95
CA GLU A 155 -1.71 1.08 -18.83
C GLU A 155 -1.61 -0.26 -18.12
N ARG A 156 -2.67 -1.06 -18.14
CA ARG A 156 -2.61 -2.41 -17.63
C ARG A 156 -1.80 -3.30 -18.56
N ILE A 157 -0.69 -3.84 -18.05
CA ILE A 157 0.25 -4.67 -18.81
C ILE A 157 0.11 -6.17 -18.52
N GLY A 158 -0.63 -6.55 -17.47
CA GLY A 158 -0.79 -7.95 -17.09
C GLY A 158 -1.80 -8.21 -15.98
N GLY A 159 -1.96 -9.49 -15.65
CA GLY A 159 -2.81 -9.96 -14.54
C GLY A 159 -4.31 -9.74 -14.75
N LYS A 160 -5.11 -9.98 -13.70
CA LYS A 160 -6.55 -9.69 -13.59
C LYS A 160 -6.94 -9.36 -12.14
N GLY A 161 -7.87 -8.42 -11.95
CA GLY A 161 -8.37 -8.03 -10.62
C GLY A 161 -7.22 -7.59 -9.69
N TYR A 162 -7.26 -7.98 -8.42
CA TYR A 162 -6.15 -7.71 -7.49
C TYR A 162 -4.87 -8.50 -7.77
N ASN A 163 -4.66 -9.00 -8.99
CA ASN A 163 -3.37 -9.46 -9.50
C ASN A 163 -2.93 -8.67 -10.75
N SER A 164 -3.68 -7.65 -11.16
CA SER A 164 -3.33 -6.77 -12.27
C SER A 164 -2.01 -6.05 -11.99
N THR A 165 -1.26 -5.78 -13.07
CA THR A 165 -0.02 -5.01 -13.07
C THR A 165 -0.12 -3.88 -14.11
N TYR A 166 0.49 -2.74 -13.80
CA TYR A 166 0.34 -1.51 -14.59
C TYR A 166 1.69 -0.91 -14.96
N GLY A 167 1.79 -0.24 -16.10
CA GLY A 167 2.97 0.50 -16.55
C GLY A 167 2.64 1.98 -16.73
N CYS A 168 3.52 2.87 -16.26
CA CYS A 168 3.41 4.30 -16.53
C CYS A 168 3.77 4.62 -17.99
N ALA A 169 3.24 5.73 -18.51
CA ALA A 169 3.46 6.15 -19.91
C ALA A 169 4.95 6.22 -20.29
N GLU A 170 5.81 6.72 -19.39
CA GLU A 170 7.25 6.81 -19.63
C GLU A 170 7.90 5.43 -19.82
N CYS A 171 7.62 4.47 -18.94
CA CYS A 171 8.08 3.09 -19.09
C CYS A 171 7.45 2.39 -20.30
N MET A 172 6.22 2.77 -20.68
CA MET A 172 5.52 2.24 -21.85
C MET A 172 5.96 2.89 -23.17
N SER A 173 6.70 4.00 -23.13
CA SER A 173 7.35 4.61 -24.29
C SER A 173 8.77 4.07 -24.53
N THR A 174 9.39 3.44 -23.53
CA THR A 174 10.77 2.92 -23.65
C THR A 174 10.80 1.60 -24.45
N PRO A 175 11.87 1.31 -25.22
CA PRO A 175 11.97 0.06 -25.98
C PRO A 175 11.89 -1.18 -25.11
N TRP A 176 11.34 -2.27 -25.66
CA TRP A 176 11.12 -3.53 -24.93
C TRP A 176 12.39 -4.12 -24.29
N ILE A 177 13.57 -3.89 -24.89
CA ILE A 177 14.86 -4.36 -24.37
C ILE A 177 15.16 -3.70 -23.01
N SER A 178 14.91 -2.40 -22.88
CA SER A 178 15.09 -1.68 -21.60
C SER A 178 14.13 -2.19 -20.53
N ARG A 179 12.91 -2.61 -20.91
CA ARG A 179 11.94 -3.23 -19.98
C ARG A 179 12.38 -4.61 -19.51
N ALA A 180 12.98 -5.42 -20.39
CA ALA A 180 13.53 -6.72 -20.03
C ALA A 180 14.67 -6.60 -18.99
N VAL A 181 15.50 -5.54 -19.08
CA VAL A 181 16.53 -5.27 -18.08
C VAL A 181 15.93 -4.98 -16.70
N PHE A 182 14.82 -4.23 -16.63
CA PHE A 182 14.12 -4.00 -15.36
C PHE A 182 13.58 -5.30 -14.74
N GLU A 183 13.07 -6.24 -15.55
CA GLU A 183 12.62 -7.54 -15.04
C GLU A 183 13.78 -8.37 -14.47
N VAL A 184 14.91 -8.42 -15.19
CA VAL A 184 16.09 -9.16 -14.75
C VAL A 184 16.65 -8.57 -13.45
N ALA A 185 16.70 -7.24 -13.33
CA ALA A 185 17.13 -6.57 -12.11
C ALA A 185 16.23 -6.94 -10.91
N LYS A 186 14.90 -6.93 -11.09
CA LYS A 186 13.96 -7.32 -10.03
C LYS A 186 14.04 -8.79 -9.63
N CYS A 187 14.31 -9.69 -10.58
CA CYS A 187 14.53 -11.10 -10.29
C CYS A 187 15.83 -11.32 -9.49
N TRP A 188 16.80 -10.42 -9.59
CA TRP A 188 18.04 -10.49 -8.82
C TRP A 188 17.83 -10.01 -7.38
N ASP A 189 17.12 -8.89 -7.18
CA ASP A 189 16.82 -8.36 -5.85
C ASP A 189 15.93 -9.30 -5.02
N ASN A 190 15.00 -10.02 -5.64
CA ASN A 190 14.14 -11.00 -4.95
C ASN A 190 14.81 -12.34 -4.61
N LYS A 191 16.08 -12.55 -5.00
CA LYS A 191 16.85 -13.78 -4.71
C LYS A 191 17.88 -13.63 -3.58
N GLN A 192 18.04 -12.43 -3.03
CA GLN A 192 18.86 -12.16 -1.85
C GLN A 192 18.00 -12.18 -0.59
#